data_AF-A0A232LXH6-F1
#
_entry.id   AF-A0A232LXH6-F1
#
_cell.length_a   1.000
_cell.length_b   1.000
_cell.length_c   1.000
_cell.angle_alpha   90.00
_cell.angle_beta   90.00
_cell.angle_gamma   90.00
#
_symmetry.space_group_name_H-M   'P 1'
#
loop_
_entity.id
_entity.type
_entity.pdbx_description
1 polymer ?
#
loop_
_entity_poly.entity_id
_entity_poly.type
_entity_poly.pdbx_seq_one_letter_code
_entity_poly.pdbx_strand_id
1 'polypeptide(L)'
;MSENDLLEFNADLIDERLEDVLTAFEAHPAMQPPNIHPTMMYMFDFINNTHRKLQTIDLEKLRAGDAHTKDTATDILGRNRFAYILVKDHSGSLLTLTGVPPSCPVDYGEDITSKLEALAKI
;
A
#
# COMPACT_ATOMS: atom_id res chain seq x y z
N MET A 1 -16.14 6.23 5.80
CA MET A 1 -16.65 5.08 5.06
C MET A 1 -18.05 4.79 5.57
N SER A 2 -18.98 4.58 4.65
CA SER A 2 -20.34 4.16 4.99
C SER A 2 -20.39 2.65 5.22
N GLU A 3 -21.45 2.15 5.87
CA GLU A 3 -21.66 0.71 6.08
C GLU A 3 -21.82 -0.07 4.75
N ASN A 4 -22.25 0.62 3.68
CA ASN A 4 -22.30 0.07 2.32
C ASN A 4 -20.91 -0.18 1.72
N ASP A 5 -19.93 0.69 1.99
CA ASP A 5 -18.58 0.57 1.43
C ASP A 5 -17.88 -0.73 1.91
N LEU A 6 -18.24 -1.23 3.11
CA LEU A 6 -17.71 -2.48 3.68
C LEU A 6 -18.39 -3.72 3.11
N LEU A 7 -19.63 -3.61 2.61
CA LEU A 7 -20.33 -4.69 1.90
C LEU A 7 -19.72 -4.92 0.51
N GLU A 8 -19.06 -3.91 -0.06
CA GLU A 8 -18.36 -3.97 -1.35
C GLU A 8 -16.86 -4.29 -1.21
N PHE A 9 -16.38 -4.62 0.01
CA PHE A 9 -14.99 -4.98 0.24
C PHE A 9 -14.60 -6.22 -0.57
N ASN A 10 -13.94 -6.00 -1.71
CA ASN A 10 -13.51 -7.05 -2.60
C ASN A 10 -12.08 -7.46 -2.24
N ALA A 11 -11.96 -8.40 -1.31
CA ALA A 11 -10.67 -8.89 -0.82
C ALA A 11 -9.80 -9.45 -1.95
N ASP A 12 -10.37 -10.22 -2.88
CA ASP A 12 -9.64 -10.84 -3.99
C ASP A 12 -9.05 -9.78 -4.93
N LEU A 13 -9.83 -8.74 -5.26
CA LEU A 13 -9.33 -7.63 -6.07
C LEU A 13 -8.24 -6.84 -5.33
N ILE A 14 -8.39 -6.59 -4.02
CA ILE A 14 -7.36 -5.88 -3.25
C ILE A 14 -6.07 -6.71 -3.18
N ASP A 15 -6.19 -8.03 -3.01
CA ASP A 15 -5.08 -8.98 -2.97
C ASP A 15 -4.28 -8.95 -4.28
N GLU A 16 -4.98 -9.12 -5.42
CA GLU A 16 -4.40 -9.04 -6.77
C GLU A 16 -3.66 -7.70 -6.98
N ARG A 17 -4.27 -6.59 -6.55
CA ARG A 17 -3.69 -5.25 -6.74
C ARG A 17 -2.50 -4.99 -5.83
N LEU A 18 -2.49 -5.54 -4.63
CA LEU A 18 -1.33 -5.46 -3.73
C LEU A 18 -0.16 -6.29 -4.29
N GLU A 19 -0.42 -7.50 -4.80
CA GLU A 19 0.59 -8.34 -5.46
C GLU A 19 1.18 -7.66 -6.70
N ASP A 20 0.33 -7.03 -7.51
CA ASP A 20 0.74 -6.23 -8.68
C ASP A 20 1.68 -5.09 -8.29
N VAL A 21 1.39 -4.38 -7.20
CA VAL A 21 2.25 -3.29 -6.69
C VAL A 21 3.57 -3.85 -6.18
N LEU A 22 3.55 -4.95 -5.42
CA LEU A 22 4.76 -5.59 -4.89
C LEU A 22 5.69 -6.04 -6.03
N THR A 23 5.12 -6.66 -7.06
CA THR A 23 5.87 -7.08 -8.27
C THR A 23 6.53 -5.87 -8.96
N ALA A 24 5.82 -4.74 -9.05
CA ALA A 24 6.37 -3.52 -9.64
C ALA A 24 7.52 -2.93 -8.81
N PHE A 25 7.42 -2.97 -7.48
CA PHE A 25 8.53 -2.61 -6.60
C PHE A 25 9.74 -3.54 -6.79
N GLU A 26 9.53 -4.86 -6.80
CA GLU A 26 10.59 -5.85 -6.98
C GLU A 26 11.31 -5.72 -8.33
N ALA A 27 10.62 -5.26 -9.38
CA ALA A 27 11.20 -5.00 -10.69
C ALA A 27 11.93 -3.65 -10.79
N HIS A 28 11.72 -2.73 -9.84
CA HIS A 28 12.24 -1.37 -9.94
C HIS A 28 13.78 -1.33 -9.81
N PRO A 29 14.51 -0.53 -10.61
CA PRO A 29 15.97 -0.43 -10.53
C PRO A 29 16.50 -0.05 -9.14
N ALA A 30 15.79 0.84 -8.43
CA ALA A 30 16.14 1.27 -7.07
C ALA A 30 15.87 0.19 -5.99
N MET A 31 15.28 -0.95 -6.36
CA MET A 31 15.09 -2.12 -5.50
C MET A 31 16.08 -3.26 -5.84
N GLN A 32 17.00 -3.03 -6.79
CA GLN A 32 18.00 -4.02 -7.18
C GLN A 32 19.29 -3.90 -6.36
N PRO A 33 19.99 -5.02 -6.07
CA PRO A 33 21.32 -4.99 -5.47
C PRO A 33 22.36 -4.34 -6.43
N PRO A 34 23.47 -3.79 -5.89
CA PRO A 34 23.88 -3.81 -4.49
C PRO A 34 23.27 -2.67 -3.64
N ASN A 35 22.60 -1.70 -4.25
CA ASN A 35 22.17 -0.47 -3.58
C ASN A 35 20.65 -0.33 -3.64
N ILE A 36 19.96 -0.97 -2.68
CA ILE A 36 18.52 -0.82 -2.50
C ILE A 36 18.24 0.52 -1.83
N HIS A 37 17.37 1.33 -2.42
CA HIS A 37 17.01 2.64 -1.89
C HIS A 37 16.16 2.51 -0.61
N PRO A 38 16.55 3.10 0.54
CA PRO A 38 15.85 2.90 1.81
C PRO A 38 14.37 3.24 1.77
N THR A 39 13.99 4.35 1.12
CA THR A 39 12.58 4.74 0.99
C THR A 39 11.78 3.79 0.09
N MET A 40 12.40 3.21 -0.94
CA MET A 40 11.73 2.22 -1.80
C MET A 40 11.48 0.94 -1.00
N MET A 41 12.47 0.49 -0.23
CA MET A 41 12.34 -0.66 0.67
C MET A 41 11.26 -0.43 1.73
N TYR A 42 11.22 0.76 2.33
CA TYR A 42 10.17 1.12 3.29
C TYR A 42 8.77 1.03 2.67
N MET A 43 8.59 1.58 1.47
CA MET A 43 7.30 1.53 0.79
C MET A 43 6.91 0.10 0.41
N PHE A 44 7.86 -0.70 -0.06
CA PHE A 44 7.66 -2.13 -0.31
C PHE A 44 7.19 -2.86 0.96
N ASP A 45 7.89 -2.68 2.08
CA ASP A 45 7.52 -3.30 3.36
C ASP A 45 6.16 -2.82 3.86
N PHE A 46 5.82 -1.55 3.67
CA PHE A 46 4.51 -1.00 4.03
C PHE A 46 3.38 -1.68 3.25
N ILE A 47 3.55 -1.87 1.94
CA ILE A 47 2.59 -2.58 1.08
C ILE A 47 2.51 -4.06 1.46
N ASN A 48 3.67 -4.72 1.63
CA ASN A 48 3.74 -6.14 1.98
C ASN A 48 3.07 -6.43 3.33
N ASN A 49 3.26 -5.55 4.32
CA ASN A 49 2.57 -5.66 5.60
C ASN A 49 1.07 -5.43 5.50
N THR A 50 0.62 -4.58 4.56
CA THR A 50 -0.81 -4.37 4.27
C THR A 50 -1.41 -5.61 3.60
N HIS A 51 -0.69 -6.23 2.66
CA HIS A 51 -1.06 -7.49 2.02
C HIS A 51 -1.17 -8.65 3.01
N ARG A 52 -0.19 -8.82 3.89
CA ARG A 52 -0.27 -9.81 4.99
C ARG A 52 -1.44 -9.54 5.92
N LYS A 53 -1.77 -8.26 6.19
CA LYS A 53 -2.93 -7.91 7.02
C LYS A 53 -4.25 -8.28 6.35
N LEU A 54 -4.38 -8.08 5.03
CA LEU A 54 -5.54 -8.51 4.26
C LEU A 54 -5.78 -10.02 4.41
N GLN A 55 -4.72 -10.83 4.34
CA GLN A 55 -4.79 -12.29 4.48
C GLN A 55 -5.27 -12.77 5.86
N THR A 56 -5.32 -11.88 6.87
CA THR A 56 -5.85 -12.20 8.21
C THR A 56 -7.36 -11.95 8.35
N ILE A 57 -8.01 -11.35 7.34
CA ILE A 57 -9.44 -11.06 7.39
C ILE A 57 -10.25 -12.35 7.26
N ASP A 58 -11.15 -12.55 8.23
CA ASP A 58 -12.21 -13.54 8.15
C ASP A 58 -13.42 -12.96 7.41
N LEU A 59 -13.59 -13.34 6.14
CA LEU A 59 -14.66 -12.80 5.29
C LEU A 59 -16.06 -13.18 5.76
N GLU A 60 -16.21 -14.29 6.48
CA GLU A 60 -17.51 -14.67 7.05
C GLU A 60 -17.88 -13.74 8.20
N LYS A 61 -16.93 -13.42 9.08
CA LYS A 61 -17.13 -12.43 10.16
C LYS A 61 -17.38 -11.03 9.62
N LEU A 62 -16.67 -10.63 8.56
CA LEU A 62 -16.90 -9.34 7.91
C LEU A 62 -18.35 -9.25 7.39
N ARG A 63 -18.83 -10.28 6.70
CA ARG A 63 -20.22 -10.37 6.20
C ARG A 63 -21.24 -10.42 7.34
N ALA A 64 -20.91 -11.05 8.46
CA ALA A 64 -21.73 -11.07 9.67
C ALA A 64 -21.71 -9.73 10.44
N GLY A 65 -20.89 -8.77 10.00
CA GLY A 65 -20.85 -7.42 10.57
C GLY A 65 -19.95 -7.27 11.80
N ASP A 66 -19.03 -8.21 12.02
CA ASP A 66 -18.08 -8.16 13.14
C ASP A 66 -17.27 -6.85 13.15
N ALA A 67 -17.30 -6.14 14.28
CA ALA A 67 -16.70 -4.82 14.40
C ALA A 67 -15.17 -4.85 14.19
N HIS A 68 -14.48 -5.84 14.75
CA HIS A 68 -13.04 -5.95 14.65
C HIS A 68 -12.59 -6.19 13.20
N THR A 69 -13.32 -7.03 12.48
CA THR A 69 -13.04 -7.33 11.08
C THR A 69 -13.37 -6.14 10.18
N LYS A 70 -14.45 -5.39 10.47
CA LYS A 70 -14.77 -4.11 9.80
C LYS A 70 -13.69 -3.06 9.99
N ASP A 71 -13.16 -2.91 11.21
CA ASP A 71 -12.07 -1.98 11.51
C ASP A 71 -10.79 -2.36 10.75
N THR A 72 -10.51 -3.66 10.67
CA THR A 72 -9.36 -4.19 9.92
C THR A 72 -9.48 -3.91 8.42
N ALA A 73 -10.65 -4.15 7.83
CA ALA A 73 -10.91 -3.83 6.42
C ALA A 73 -10.79 -2.33 6.14
N THR A 74 -11.32 -1.50 7.04
CA THR A 74 -11.20 -0.03 6.97
C THR A 74 -9.74 0.43 7.03
N ASP A 75 -8.93 -0.17 7.91
CA ASP A 75 -7.50 0.14 8.01
C ASP A 75 -6.75 -0.22 6.71
N ILE A 76 -7.07 -1.36 6.08
CA ILE A 76 -6.45 -1.75 4.80
C ILE A 76 -6.77 -0.74 3.70
N LEU A 77 -8.04 -0.35 3.55
CA LEU A 77 -8.42 0.69 2.57
C LEU A 77 -7.74 2.03 2.88
N GLY A 78 -7.63 2.39 4.16
CA GLY A 78 -6.88 3.56 4.61
C GLY A 78 -5.40 3.50 4.23
N ARG A 79 -4.75 2.36 4.44
CA ARG A 79 -3.34 2.11 4.07
C ARG A 79 -3.12 2.19 2.57
N ASN A 80 -4.02 1.64 1.77
CA ASN A 80 -3.96 1.71 0.30
C ASN A 80 -3.95 3.15 -0.20
N ARG A 81 -4.86 3.99 0.33
CA ARG A 81 -4.91 5.42 0.02
C ARG A 81 -3.68 6.16 0.53
N PHE A 82 -3.24 5.83 1.74
CA PHE A 82 -2.08 6.47 2.34
C PHE A 82 -0.80 6.16 1.56
N ALA A 83 -0.62 4.93 1.06
CA ALA A 83 0.51 4.58 0.21
C ALA A 83 0.57 5.45 -1.05
N TYR A 84 -0.58 5.70 -1.70
CA TYR A 84 -0.63 6.60 -2.85
C TYR A 84 -0.27 8.05 -2.48
N ILE A 85 -0.73 8.53 -1.32
CA ILE A 85 -0.34 9.85 -0.81
C ILE A 85 1.16 9.93 -0.57
N LEU A 86 1.76 8.88 0.01
CA LEU A 86 3.20 8.83 0.31
C LEU A 86 4.07 8.87 -0.94
N VAL A 87 3.70 8.17 -2.03
CA VAL A 87 4.47 8.25 -3.29
C VAL A 87 4.29 9.57 -4.03
N LYS A 88 3.23 10.33 -3.71
CA LYS A 88 3.00 11.69 -4.21
C LYS A 88 3.54 12.77 -3.27
N ASP A 89 4.09 12.41 -2.12
CA ASP A 89 4.65 13.37 -1.17
C ASP A 89 5.98 13.93 -1.70
N HIS A 90 5.98 15.23 -1.99
CA HIS A 90 7.17 15.98 -2.38
C HIS A 90 7.74 16.83 -1.24
N SER A 91 7.20 16.72 -0.02
CA SER A 91 7.70 17.47 1.15
C SER A 91 9.07 16.99 1.64
N GLY A 92 9.45 15.76 1.29
CA GLY A 92 10.66 15.10 1.79
C GLY A 92 10.55 14.58 3.23
N SER A 93 9.35 14.61 3.81
CA SER A 93 9.09 14.07 5.16
C SER A 93 9.36 12.57 5.21
N LEU A 94 8.84 11.81 4.24
CA LEU A 94 9.09 10.37 4.15
C LEU A 94 10.57 10.03 3.92
N LEU A 95 11.27 10.84 3.12
CA LEU A 95 12.73 10.68 2.92
C LEU A 95 13.47 10.81 4.24
N THR A 96 13.16 11.87 5.01
CA THR A 96 13.77 12.11 6.32
C THR A 96 13.53 10.95 7.28
N LEU A 97 12.30 10.42 7.34
CA LEU A 97 11.94 9.28 8.19
C LEU A 97 12.66 7.98 7.79
N THR A 98 13.06 7.85 6.53
CA THR A 98 13.78 6.68 6.00
C THR A 98 15.29 6.90 5.95
N GLY A 99 15.80 7.98 6.55
CA GLY A 99 17.23 8.29 6.64
C GLY A 99 17.82 8.87 5.35
N VAL A 100 16.98 9.30 4.41
CA VAL A 100 17.38 9.88 3.12
C VAL A 100 17.26 11.41 3.18
N PRO A 101 18.28 12.17 2.73
CA PRO A 101 18.18 13.62 2.65
C PRO A 101 17.00 14.06 1.77
N PRO A 102 16.20 15.07 2.19
CA PRO A 102 15.02 15.52 1.43
C PRO A 102 15.37 16.14 0.06
N SER A 103 16.64 16.50 -0.17
CA SER A 103 17.14 16.95 -1.46
C SER A 103 17.35 15.84 -2.49
N CYS A 104 17.13 14.58 -2.11
CA CYS A 104 17.23 13.41 -2.99
C CYS A 104 15.84 12.78 -3.17
N PRO A 105 14.98 13.34 -4.05
CA PRO A 105 13.65 12.79 -4.27
C PRO A 105 13.75 11.36 -4.80
N VAL A 106 12.84 10.50 -4.32
CA VAL A 106 12.68 9.15 -4.85
C VAL A 106 11.88 9.23 -6.14
N ASP A 107 12.42 8.65 -7.19
CA ASP A 107 11.65 8.32 -8.38
C ASP A 107 11.09 6.91 -8.22
N TYR A 108 9.77 6.81 -8.05
CA TYR A 108 9.03 5.55 -7.98
C TYR A 108 8.68 5.00 -9.37
N GLY A 109 8.80 5.81 -10.43
CA GLY A 109 8.35 5.46 -11.77
C GLY A 109 6.83 5.49 -11.95
N GLU A 110 6.40 5.51 -13.21
CA GLU A 110 4.98 5.56 -13.59
C GLU A 110 4.24 4.27 -13.19
N ASP A 111 4.85 3.10 -13.37
CA ASP A 111 4.20 1.81 -13.13
C ASP A 111 3.73 1.65 -11.67
N ILE A 112 4.63 1.86 -10.71
CA ILE A 112 4.29 1.84 -9.27
C ILE A 112 3.23 2.88 -8.95
N THR A 113 3.40 4.10 -9.49
CA THR A 113 2.51 5.23 -9.20
C THR A 113 1.08 4.97 -9.69
N SER A 114 0.93 4.47 -10.92
CA SER A 114 -0.37 4.16 -11.52
C SER A 114 -1.06 2.97 -10.85
N LYS A 115 -0.29 1.94 -10.45
CA LYS A 115 -0.84 0.78 -9.71
C LYS A 115 -1.31 1.19 -8.32
N LEU A 116 -0.56 2.02 -7.60
CA LEU A 116 -0.97 2.57 -6.31
C LEU A 116 -2.19 3.51 -6.44
N GLU A 117 -2.28 4.29 -7.50
CA GLU A 117 -3.45 5.13 -7.76
C GLU A 117 -4.71 4.27 -7.99
N ALA A 118 -4.59 3.18 -8.76
CA ALA A 118 -5.70 2.25 -8.98
C ALA A 118 -6.13 1.57 -7.67
N LEU A 119 -5.17 1.12 -6.86
CA LEU A 119 -5.41 0.50 -5.55
C LEU A 119 -6.09 1.47 -4.56
N ALA A 120 -5.72 2.77 -4.59
CA ALA A 120 -6.30 3.79 -3.71
C ALA A 120 -7.75 4.18 -4.04
N LYS A 121 -8.22 3.85 -5.26
CA LYS A 121 -9.58 4.14 -5.74
C LYS A 121 -10.58 3.01 -5.43
N ILE A 122 -10.10 1.91 -4.85
CA ILE A 122 -10.94 0.89 -4.21
C ILE A 122 -11.49 1.47 -2.89
#